data_AF-A0A6A9UZ14-F1
#
_entry.id   AF-A0A6A9UZ14-F1
#
_cell.length_a   1.000
_cell.length_b   1.000
_cell.length_c   1.000
_cell.angle_alpha   90.00
_cell.angle_beta   90.00
_cell.angle_gamma   90.00
#
_symmetry.space_group_name_H-M   'P 1'
#
loop_
_entity.id
_entity.type
_entity.pdbx_description
1 polymer ?
#
loop_
_entity_poly.entity_id
_entity_poly.type
_entity_poly.pdbx_seq_one_letter_code
_entity_poly.pdbx_strand_id
1 'polypeptide(L)'
;MSVNLNDFLGDHPWLLWLVLAALLAGARLVVPSRWLLRLAAVAVLTAVAAAVWPTVAWLQLLVAVVLAGVVVVVSRSRRPAAG
;
A
#
# COMPACT_ATOMS: atom_id res chain seq x y z
N MET A 1 18.38 -11.09 -23.60
CA MET A 1 17.75 -9.77 -23.76
C MET A 1 17.74 -9.09 -22.40
N SER A 2 18.29 -7.88 -22.29
CA SER A 2 18.23 -7.08 -21.06
C SER A 2 16.84 -6.49 -20.92
N VAL A 3 16.11 -6.86 -19.87
CA VAL A 3 14.82 -6.24 -19.55
C VAL A 3 15.10 -4.86 -18.95
N ASN A 4 14.55 -3.81 -19.55
CA ASN A 4 14.56 -2.48 -18.95
C ASN A 4 13.55 -2.46 -17.80
N LEU A 5 14.06 -2.33 -16.58
CA LEU A 5 13.25 -2.29 -15.36
C LEU A 5 12.25 -1.12 -15.36
N ASN A 6 12.62 0.03 -15.94
CA ASN A 6 11.74 1.18 -15.99
C ASN A 6 10.51 0.91 -16.88
N ASP A 7 10.73 0.31 -18.05
CA ASP A 7 9.65 0.01 -18.99
C ASP A 7 8.74 -1.09 -18.41
N PHE A 8 9.34 -2.13 -17.81
CA PHE A 8 8.61 -3.21 -17.17
C PHE A 8 7.76 -2.73 -15.97
N LEU A 9 8.27 -1.80 -15.16
CA LEU A 9 7.52 -1.22 -14.05
C LEU A 9 6.46 -0.22 -14.52
N GLY A 10 6.68 0.44 -15.66
CA GLY A 10 5.67 1.25 -16.33
C GLY A 10 4.47 0.42 -16.78
N ASP A 11 4.72 -0.77 -17.32
CA ASP A 11 3.67 -1.71 -17.75
C ASP A 11 3.00 -2.45 -16.57
N HIS A 12 3.71 -2.55 -15.44
CA HIS A 12 3.25 -3.28 -14.26
C HIS A 12 3.34 -2.45 -12.97
N PRO A 13 2.58 -1.33 -12.86
CA PRO A 13 2.63 -0.45 -11.70
C PRO A 13 2.17 -1.13 -10.40
N TRP A 14 1.37 -2.20 -10.50
CA TRP A 14 0.95 -3.03 -9.36
C TRP A 14 2.13 -3.70 -8.65
N LEU A 15 3.23 -3.99 -9.35
CA LEU A 15 4.43 -4.57 -8.74
C LEU A 15 5.07 -3.62 -7.73
N LEU A 16 5.07 -2.31 -7.99
CA LEU A 16 5.60 -1.32 -7.06
C LEU A 16 4.83 -1.34 -5.73
N TRP A 17 3.51 -1.45 -5.81
CA TRP A 17 2.66 -1.55 -4.63
C TRP A 17 2.86 -2.86 -3.87
N LEU A 18 3.07 -3.98 -4.57
CA LEU A 18 3.39 -5.26 -3.91
C LEU A 18 4.76 -5.26 -3.26
N VAL A 19 5.78 -4.68 -3.91
CA VAL A 19 7.11 -4.52 -3.32
C VAL A 19 7.01 -3.66 -2.07
N LEU A 20 6.27 -2.55 -2.12
CA LEU A 20 6.02 -1.71 -0.95
C LEU A 20 5.30 -2.49 0.17
N ALA A 21 4.28 -3.28 -0.17
CA ALA A 21 3.58 -4.12 0.79
C ALA A 21 4.51 -5.15 1.45
N ALA A 22 5.36 -5.81 0.66
CA ALA A 22 6.35 -6.78 1.15
C ALA A 22 7.38 -6.11 2.06
N LEU A 23 7.87 -4.93 1.70
CA LEU A 23 8.80 -4.15 2.53
C LEU A 23 8.15 -3.74 3.86
N LEU A 24 6.89 -3.28 3.84
CA LEU A 24 6.16 -2.92 5.05
C LEU A 24 5.90 -4.14 5.95
N ALA A 25 5.55 -5.28 5.36
CA ALA A 25 5.37 -6.53 6.08
C ALA A 25 6.70 -7.05 6.66
N GLY A 26 7.80 -6.97 5.91
CA GLY A 26 9.14 -7.34 6.38
C GLY A 26 9.65 -6.41 7.48
N ALA A 27 9.42 -5.09 7.34
CA ALA A 27 9.77 -4.10 8.35
C ALA A 27 9.12 -4.37 9.70
N ARG A 28 7.97 -5.06 9.74
CA ARG A 28 7.31 -5.48 10.98
C ARG A 28 8.17 -6.41 11.85
N LEU A 29 9.09 -7.16 11.24
CA LEU A 29 10.02 -8.06 11.93
C LEU A 29 11.07 -7.28 12.73
N VAL A 30 11.41 -6.07 12.27
CA VAL A 30 12.42 -5.21 12.90
C VAL A 30 11.75 -4.15 13.79
N VAL A 31 10.59 -3.66 13.37
CA VAL A 31 9.88 -2.54 14.03
C VAL A 31 8.57 -3.04 14.65
N PRO A 32 8.40 -2.94 15.98
CA PRO A 32 7.20 -3.42 16.68
C PRO A 32 6.00 -2.47 16.55
N SER A 33 5.61 -2.14 15.31
CA SER A 33 4.48 -1.25 15.02
C SER A 33 3.33 -2.00 14.34
N ARG A 34 2.14 -1.97 14.96
CA ARG A 34 0.91 -2.53 14.38
C ARG A 34 0.45 -1.79 13.12
N TRP A 35 0.96 -0.58 12.88
CA TRP A 35 0.64 0.22 11.69
C TRP A 35 1.25 -0.36 10.42
N LEU A 36 2.42 -1.00 10.52
CA LEU A 36 3.12 -1.54 9.35
C LEU A 36 2.30 -2.58 8.59
N LEU A 37 1.65 -3.49 9.31
CA LEU A 37 0.76 -4.49 8.69
C LEU A 37 -0.50 -3.87 8.08
N ARG A 38 -1.04 -2.80 8.69
CA ARG A 38 -2.20 -2.10 8.15
C ARG A 38 -1.86 -1.35 6.87
N LEU A 39 -0.70 -0.69 6.84
CA LEU A 39 -0.20 -0.02 5.64
C LEU A 39 0.18 -1.03 4.54
N ALA A 40 0.74 -2.19 4.91
CA ALA A 40 0.97 -3.28 3.97
C ALA A 40 -0.34 -3.74 3.33
N ALA A 41 -1.41 -3.92 4.11
CA ALA A 41 -2.73 -4.28 3.59
C ALA A 41 -3.31 -3.20 2.66
N VAL A 42 -3.13 -1.91 3.00
CA VAL A 42 -3.51 -0.79 2.11
C VAL A 42 -2.74 -0.88 0.79
N ALA A 43 -1.43 -1.10 0.83
CA ALA A 43 -0.61 -1.21 -0.37
C ALA A 43 -1.02 -2.42 -1.24
N VAL A 44 -1.39 -3.56 -0.66
CA VAL A 44 -1.95 -4.70 -1.41
C VAL A 44 -3.25 -4.33 -2.11
N LEU A 45 -4.17 -3.66 -1.42
CA LEU A 45 -5.44 -3.22 -2.03
C LEU A 45 -5.21 -2.22 -3.16
N THR A 46 -4.26 -1.30 -2.99
CA THR A 46 -3.86 -0.38 -4.06
C THR A 46 -3.20 -1.12 -5.22
N ALA A 47 -2.42 -2.17 -4.97
CA ALA A 47 -1.86 -3.03 -6.02
C ALA A 47 -2.96 -3.68 -6.86
N VAL A 48 -4.04 -4.14 -6.23
CA VAL A 48 -5.21 -4.69 -6.94
C VAL A 48 -5.82 -3.61 -7.84
N ALA A 49 -6.04 -2.40 -7.33
CA ALA A 49 -6.55 -1.30 -8.14
C ALA A 49 -5.63 -0.94 -9.32
N ALA A 50 -4.31 -0.93 -9.09
CA ALA A 50 -3.30 -0.71 -10.12
C ALA A 50 -3.24 -1.83 -11.16
N ALA A 51 -3.56 -3.07 -10.79
CA ALA A 51 -3.64 -4.18 -11.74
C ALA A 51 -4.88 -4.08 -12.64
N VAL A 52 -6.00 -3.56 -12.11
CA VAL A 52 -7.25 -3.39 -12.87
C VAL A 52 -7.20 -2.14 -13.76
N TRP A 53 -6.62 -1.04 -13.27
CA TRP A 53 -6.49 0.23 -14.00
C TRP A 53 -5.03 0.71 -14.02
N PRO A 54 -4.14 0.04 -14.78
CA PRO A 54 -2.70 0.33 -14.77
C PRO A 54 -2.35 1.71 -15.33
N THR A 55 -3.09 2.19 -16.34
CA THR A 55 -2.83 3.46 -17.02
C THR A 55 -3.24 4.69 -16.20
N VAL A 56 -3.99 4.50 -15.11
CA VAL A 56 -4.60 5.59 -14.33
C VAL A 56 -3.86 5.80 -13.02
N ALA A 57 -2.63 6.33 -13.11
CA ALA A 57 -1.77 6.51 -11.92
C ALA A 57 -2.40 7.40 -10.82
N TRP A 58 -3.18 8.42 -11.21
CA TRP A 58 -3.87 9.28 -10.24
C TRP A 58 -4.91 8.51 -9.41
N LEU A 59 -5.57 7.51 -10.01
CA LEU A 59 -6.56 6.67 -9.31
C LEU A 59 -5.89 5.81 -8.25
N GLN A 60 -4.70 5.28 -8.55
CA GLN A 60 -3.92 4.49 -7.59
C GLN A 60 -3.55 5.32 -6.36
N LEU A 61 -3.10 6.56 -6.57
CA LEU A 61 -2.80 7.50 -5.48
C LEU A 61 -4.04 7.84 -4.67
N LEU A 62 -5.18 8.11 -5.33
CA LEU A 62 -6.43 8.40 -4.66
C LEU A 62 -6.89 7.22 -3.79
N VAL A 63 -6.86 5.99 -4.32
CA VAL A 63 -7.18 4.77 -3.58
C VAL A 63 -6.26 4.59 -2.38
N ALA A 64 -4.94 4.76 -2.56
CA ALA A 64 -3.99 4.66 -1.45
C ALA A 64 -4.27 5.67 -0.33
N VAL A 65 -4.53 6.94 -0.69
CA VAL A 65 -4.82 8.01 0.27
C VAL A 65 -6.14 7.74 1.00
N VAL A 66 -7.19 7.35 0.28
CA VAL A 66 -8.50 7.04 0.89
C VAL A 66 -8.39 5.87 1.85
N LEU A 67 -7.77 4.76 1.43
CA LEU A 67 -7.61 3.58 2.27
C LEU A 67 -6.71 3.85 3.50
N ALA A 68 -5.61 4.58 3.33
CA ALA A 68 -4.78 5.00 4.45
C ALA A 68 -5.55 5.90 5.41
N GLY A 69 -6.35 6.84 4.90
CA GLY A 69 -7.23 7.70 5.68
C GLY A 69 -8.24 6.90 6.50
N VAL A 70 -8.91 5.93 5.88
CA VAL A 70 -9.85 5.01 6.56
C VAL A 70 -9.14 4.25 7.69
N VAL A 71 -7.95 3.70 7.42
CA VAL A 71 -7.15 3.02 8.45
C VAL A 71 -6.84 3.96 9.61
N VAL A 72 -6.46 5.22 9.34
CA VAL A 72 -6.17 6.21 10.38
C VAL A 72 -7.42 6.52 11.22
N VAL A 73 -8.54 6.81 10.57
CA VAL A 73 -9.82 7.13 11.23
C VAL A 73 -10.27 5.97 12.12
N VAL A 74 -10.35 4.76 11.57
CA VAL A 74 -10.77 3.56 12.32
C VAL A 74 -9.81 3.26 13.48
N SER A 75 -8.51 3.46 13.27
CA SER A 75 -7.50 3.24 14.32
C SER A 75 -7.62 4.26 15.47
N ARG A 76 -8.04 5.49 15.17
CA ARG A 76 -8.29 6.53 16.18
C ARG A 76 -9.58 6.24 16.96
N SER A 77 -10.65 5.83 16.29
CA SER A 77 -11.93 5.49 16.93
C SER A 77 -11.84 4.30 17.88
N ARG A 78 -10.83 3.44 17.74
CA ARG A 78 -10.58 2.29 18.62
C ARG A 78 -9.69 2.58 19.82
N ARG A 79 -9.27 3.84 20.05
CA ARG A 79 -8.70 4.23 21.34
C ARG A 79 -9.88 4.61 22.24
N PRO A 80 -10.33 3.71 23.15
CA PRO A 80 -11.32 4.14 24.14
C PRO A 80 -10.70 5.27 24.95
N ALA A 81 -11.48 6.32 25.19
CA ALA A 81 -11.15 7.33 26.18
C ALA A 81 -10.82 6.58 27.48
N ALA A 82 -9.57 6.65 27.92
CA ALA A 82 -9.20 6.20 29.25
C ALA A 82 -9.93 7.14 30.22
N GLY A 83 -11.00 6.62 30.83
CA GLY A 83 -11.61 7.18 32.03
C GLY A 83 -10.78 6.84 33.25
#